data_AF-A0A7W8MPT5-F1
#
_entry.id   AF-A0A7W8MPT5-F1
#
_cell.length_a   1.000
_cell.length_b   1.000
_cell.length_c   1.000
_cell.angle_alpha   90.00
_cell.angle_beta   90.00
_cell.angle_gamma   90.00
#
_symmetry.space_group_name_H-M   'P 1'
#
loop_
_entity.id
_entity.type
_entity.pdbx_description
1 polymer ?
#
loop_
_entity_poly.entity_id
_entity_poly.type
_entity_poly.pdbx_seq_one_letter_code
_entity_poly.pdbx_strand_id
1 'polypeptide(L)'
;MGDILGADDALKAGLFQLLASEPEAREAWSAAAKFGQDLGAIVVTAGFACRKEDARVGTRSNGSSVDFYPGDCMALSAAKKIRAVLEPANNGLGWIIVRLPFEVDKTWKKMVRLRVKVEMGGEVFRTSLFGDAVQGGHFVLVNKKMQRAAGAKVGALVDLQIEPDLDEREAVVTPEFERLLKQEKRLARWYGEQSESMQREVGKWLGAVKSPEARRRRAEQMAERMLLTMEGEKVLPPVLEVAFNRVPAARRGWELLTETQRRSGLLAIFYYQSPEARERRVKKLVEDCLKAAKR
;
A
#
# COMPACT_ATOMS: atom_id res chain seq x y z
N MET A 1 1.08 13.61 -1.38
CA MET A 1 0.05 12.57 -1.61
C MET A 1 -0.25 11.95 -0.26
N GLY A 2 -1.33 12.42 0.37
CA GLY A 2 -1.66 12.13 1.76
C GLY A 2 -2.21 10.72 1.97
N ASP A 3 -2.08 10.26 3.21
CA ASP A 3 -2.59 9.00 3.71
C ASP A 3 -4.05 8.77 3.30
N ILE A 4 -4.28 7.74 2.48
CA ILE A 4 -5.61 7.23 2.10
C ILE A 4 -6.39 6.72 3.35
N LEU A 5 -5.74 6.68 4.51
CA LEU A 5 -6.33 6.33 5.81
C LEU A 5 -6.20 7.46 6.87
N GLY A 6 -6.07 8.71 6.43
CA GLY A 6 -6.29 9.92 7.24
C GLY A 6 -5.33 10.11 8.42
N ALA A 7 -4.26 10.87 8.21
CA ALA A 7 -3.54 11.57 9.25
C ALA A 7 -3.81 13.08 9.13
N ASP A 8 -4.41 13.65 10.18
CA ASP A 8 -4.15 14.97 10.76
C ASP A 8 -5.30 15.29 11.72
N ASP A 9 -5.13 14.88 12.98
CA ASP A 9 -4.87 15.82 14.07
C ASP A 9 -4.60 15.06 15.38
N ALA A 10 -3.63 15.59 16.12
CA ALA A 10 -2.99 15.01 17.29
C ALA A 10 -3.98 14.58 18.40
N LEU A 11 -4.13 13.26 18.58
CA LEU A 11 -4.48 12.68 19.89
C LEU A 11 -3.29 11.85 20.36
N LYS A 12 -2.57 12.44 21.32
CA LYS A 12 -1.64 11.83 22.28
C LYS A 12 -1.12 10.43 21.91
N ALA A 13 0.14 10.39 21.50
CA ALA A 13 0.97 9.20 21.56
C ALA A 13 0.89 8.58 22.96
N GLY A 14 0.14 7.50 23.10
CA GLY A 14 -0.03 6.81 24.38
C GLY A 14 -1.28 5.95 24.50
N LEU A 15 -1.63 5.17 23.47
CA LEU A 15 -2.60 4.06 23.66
C LEU A 15 -2.54 3.03 22.50
N PHE A 16 -1.37 2.45 22.24
CA PHE A 16 -1.26 1.24 21.39
C PHE A 16 -0.57 0.08 22.12
N GLN A 17 -0.69 0.07 23.46
CA GLN A 17 -0.35 -1.04 24.33
C GLN A 17 -1.37 -1.10 25.47
N LEU A 18 -1.86 -2.32 25.70
CA LEU A 18 -2.94 -2.73 26.61
C LEU A 18 -4.34 -2.23 26.24
N LEU A 19 -5.14 -3.13 25.67
CA LEU A 19 -6.27 -3.73 26.35
C LEU A 19 -6.62 -5.03 25.62
N ALA A 20 -6.25 -6.14 26.23
CA ALA A 20 -6.95 -7.40 26.00
C ALA A 20 -8.36 -7.20 26.58
N SER A 21 -9.36 -7.07 25.72
CA SER A 21 -10.75 -7.21 26.13
C SER A 21 -11.13 -8.68 25.99
N GLU A 22 -11.36 -9.33 27.12
CA GLU A 22 -12.02 -10.62 27.25
C GLU A 22 -13.42 -10.60 26.58
N PRO A 23 -13.99 -11.77 26.25
CA PRO A 23 -15.11 -11.88 25.34
C PRO A 23 -16.44 -11.73 26.08
N GLU A 24 -17.18 -10.65 25.84
CA GLU A 24 -18.58 -10.56 26.29
C GLU A 24 -19.55 -11.01 25.19
N ALA A 25 -20.18 -12.15 25.50
CA ALA A 25 -21.56 -12.56 25.23
C ALA A 25 -22.19 -12.24 23.85
N ARG A 26 -22.20 -13.30 23.04
CA ARG A 26 -23.29 -13.78 22.18
C ARG A 26 -24.65 -13.08 22.37
N GLU A 27 -25.14 -12.48 21.29
CA GLU A 27 -26.56 -12.55 20.92
C GLU A 27 -26.68 -13.15 19.52
N ALA A 28 -27.63 -14.07 19.38
CA ALA A 28 -27.84 -14.92 18.22
C ALA A 28 -29.06 -14.47 17.41
N TRP A 29 -28.92 -14.64 16.08
CA TRP A 29 -29.98 -14.75 15.04
C TRP A 29 -30.69 -13.42 14.65
N SER A 30 -31.13 -13.15 13.42
CA SER A 30 -31.55 -14.00 12.28
C SER A 30 -31.60 -13.19 10.96
N ALA A 31 -31.44 -13.91 9.84
CA ALA A 31 -31.99 -13.67 8.49
C ALA A 31 -31.54 -12.44 7.66
N ALA A 32 -30.71 -12.70 6.63
CA ALA A 32 -30.81 -12.01 5.35
C ALA A 32 -30.49 -12.98 4.19
N ALA A 33 -31.56 -13.31 3.46
CA ALA A 33 -31.67 -13.79 2.08
C ALA A 33 -30.53 -14.63 1.45
N LYS A 34 -30.84 -15.91 1.20
CA LYS A 34 -30.25 -16.68 0.10
C LYS A 34 -30.79 -16.14 -1.22
N PHE A 35 -29.92 -15.79 -2.16
CA PHE A 35 -30.30 -15.51 -3.54
C PHE A 35 -29.22 -16.01 -4.50
N GLY A 36 -29.62 -16.81 -5.50
CA GLY A 36 -28.83 -17.03 -6.72
C GLY A 36 -28.08 -18.36 -6.87
N GLN A 37 -28.71 -19.50 -6.59
CA GLN A 37 -28.40 -20.74 -7.31
C GLN A 37 -29.26 -20.75 -8.58
N ASP A 38 -28.65 -20.52 -9.74
CA ASP A 38 -29.01 -21.08 -11.05
C ASP A 38 -28.32 -20.26 -12.14
N LEU A 39 -27.22 -20.76 -12.70
CA LEU A 39 -26.91 -20.60 -14.13
C LEU A 39 -26.06 -21.81 -14.57
N GLY A 40 -26.63 -22.54 -15.54
CA GLY A 40 -26.17 -23.82 -16.05
C GLY A 40 -24.78 -23.81 -16.71
N ALA A 41 -24.19 -25.00 -16.68
CA ALA A 41 -22.97 -25.34 -17.38
C ALA A 41 -23.09 -25.11 -18.90
N ILE A 42 -22.14 -24.39 -19.48
CA ILE A 42 -21.83 -24.48 -20.90
C ILE A 42 -20.38 -24.96 -20.99
N VAL A 43 -20.24 -26.20 -21.42
CA VAL A 43 -19.00 -26.83 -21.87
C VAL A 43 -18.63 -26.21 -23.21
N VAL A 44 -17.41 -25.69 -23.34
CA VAL A 44 -16.75 -25.53 -24.65
C VAL A 44 -15.37 -26.15 -24.57
N THR A 45 -15.24 -27.30 -25.21
CA THR A 45 -13.98 -27.95 -25.56
C THR A 45 -13.31 -27.19 -26.69
N ALA A 46 -12.00 -26.96 -26.56
CA ALA A 46 -11.12 -26.76 -27.71
C ALA A 46 -9.75 -27.32 -27.31
N GLY A 47 -9.45 -28.52 -27.83
CA GLY A 47 -8.13 -29.11 -27.75
C GLY A 47 -7.17 -28.43 -28.71
N PHE A 48 -5.88 -28.50 -28.40
CA PHE A 48 -4.84 -28.41 -29.41
C PHE A 48 -3.71 -29.39 -29.11
N ALA A 49 -3.16 -29.90 -30.20
CA ALA A 49 -2.44 -31.15 -30.33
C ALA A 49 -1.00 -31.10 -29.79
N CYS A 50 -0.57 -32.28 -29.34
CA CYS A 50 0.80 -32.69 -29.10
C CYS A 50 1.60 -32.77 -30.42
N ARG A 51 2.90 -32.44 -30.38
CA ARG A 51 3.90 -33.20 -31.15
C ARG A 51 5.28 -33.16 -30.46
N LYS A 52 5.82 -34.36 -30.26
CA LYS A 52 7.16 -34.72 -29.75
C LYS A 52 8.23 -34.58 -30.85
N GLU A 53 9.49 -34.50 -30.42
CA GLU A 53 10.66 -35.30 -30.89
C GLU A 53 11.86 -34.88 -30.00
N ASP A 54 12.32 -35.69 -29.05
CA ASP A 54 13.15 -36.91 -29.11
C ASP A 54 14.67 -36.64 -29.12
N ALA A 55 15.32 -37.31 -28.17
CA ALA A 55 16.73 -37.25 -27.81
C ALA A 55 17.62 -38.11 -28.72
N ARG A 56 18.93 -37.81 -28.74
CA ARG A 56 20.07 -38.77 -28.75
C ARG A 56 21.40 -38.02 -28.56
N VAL A 57 22.19 -38.38 -27.52
CA VAL A 57 23.49 -39.13 -27.57
C VAL A 57 24.58 -38.37 -28.36
N GLY A 58 25.80 -38.07 -27.89
CA GLY A 58 26.62 -38.44 -26.73
C GLY A 58 28.11 -38.41 -27.19
N THR A 59 29.07 -38.03 -26.35
CA THR A 59 30.44 -38.63 -26.18
C THR A 59 31.46 -37.68 -25.52
N ARG A 60 32.38 -38.32 -24.77
CA ARG A 60 33.50 -37.78 -23.98
C ARG A 60 34.58 -37.10 -24.82
N SER A 61 35.29 -36.12 -24.25
CA SER A 61 36.71 -36.25 -23.86
C SER A 61 37.32 -34.93 -23.36
N ASN A 62 38.40 -35.09 -22.58
CA ASN A 62 39.17 -34.12 -21.81
C ASN A 62 39.65 -32.87 -22.56
N GLY A 63 39.66 -31.74 -21.84
CA GLY A 63 40.44 -30.55 -22.18
C GLY A 63 40.44 -29.59 -20.99
N SER A 64 41.59 -29.49 -20.33
CA SER A 64 41.89 -28.48 -19.32
C SER A 64 41.61 -27.07 -19.82
N SER A 65 40.75 -26.32 -19.14
CA SER A 65 40.67 -24.86 -19.28
C SER A 65 40.29 -24.25 -17.93
N VAL A 66 41.29 -23.63 -17.33
CA VAL A 66 41.24 -22.44 -16.47
C VAL A 66 39.87 -21.79 -16.26
N ASP A 67 39.50 -21.72 -14.98
CA ASP A 67 38.83 -20.63 -14.26
C ASP A 67 37.98 -19.66 -15.07
N PHE A 68 36.68 -19.68 -14.82
CA PHE A 68 35.88 -18.47 -14.63
C PHE A 68 34.61 -18.88 -13.87
N TYR A 69 34.64 -18.77 -12.53
CA TYR A 69 33.39 -18.67 -11.77
C TYR A 69 32.71 -17.38 -12.24
N PRO A 70 31.46 -17.40 -12.73
CA PRO A 70 30.70 -16.18 -12.90
C PRO A 70 30.22 -15.74 -11.50
N GLY A 71 31.19 -15.27 -10.71
CA GLY A 71 30.94 -14.37 -9.61
C GLY A 71 30.60 -13.00 -10.19
N ASP A 72 29.63 -12.37 -9.54
CA ASP A 72 29.36 -10.95 -9.64
C ASP A 72 29.01 -10.45 -11.04
N CYS A 73 27.74 -10.67 -11.39
CA CYS A 73 27.02 -9.69 -12.18
C CYS A 73 27.15 -8.33 -11.48
N MET A 74 28.15 -7.55 -11.90
CA MET A 74 28.23 -6.13 -11.62
C MET A 74 26.98 -5.46 -12.19
N ALA A 75 25.93 -5.44 -11.37
CA ALA A 75 24.95 -4.38 -11.44
C ALA A 75 25.76 -3.09 -11.31
N LEU A 76 25.80 -2.28 -12.39
CA LEU A 76 26.29 -0.91 -12.38
C LEU A 76 25.71 -0.23 -11.13
N SER A 77 26.51 -0.14 -10.08
CA SER A 77 26.00 0.11 -8.75
C SER A 77 25.63 1.58 -8.63
N ALA A 78 24.35 1.87 -8.85
CA ALA A 78 23.73 3.14 -8.51
C ALA A 78 23.74 3.40 -6.98
N ALA A 79 24.24 2.43 -6.19
CA ALA A 79 24.48 2.51 -4.77
C ALA A 79 25.53 3.57 -4.43
N LYS A 80 25.15 4.53 -3.58
CA LYS A 80 26.02 5.58 -3.04
C LYS A 80 26.25 5.32 -1.57
N LYS A 81 27.51 5.13 -1.19
CA LYS A 81 27.94 5.10 0.20
C LYS A 81 28.10 6.55 0.69
N ILE A 82 27.46 6.85 1.80
CA ILE A 82 27.43 8.16 2.41
C ILE A 82 27.76 7.97 3.89
N ARG A 83 28.49 8.93 4.44
CA ARG A 83 28.74 9.04 5.86
C ARG A 83 28.06 10.32 6.32
N ALA A 84 27.04 10.19 7.16
CA ALA A 84 26.22 11.34 7.55
C ALA A 84 25.85 11.26 9.03
N VAL A 85 25.52 12.41 9.60
CA VAL A 85 25.11 12.54 11.00
C VAL A 85 23.60 12.31 11.10
N LEU A 86 23.17 11.54 12.10
CA LEU A 86 21.76 11.41 12.45
C LEU A 86 21.28 12.69 13.12
N GLU A 87 20.48 13.47 12.40
CA GLU A 87 19.96 14.74 12.88
C GLU A 87 18.48 14.64 13.25
N PRO A 88 18.01 15.33 14.30
CA PRO A 88 16.60 15.50 14.50
C PRO A 88 16.04 16.44 13.43
N ALA A 89 14.95 16.04 12.78
CA ALA A 89 14.24 16.93 11.87
C ALA A 89 13.62 18.07 12.68
N ASN A 90 13.93 19.30 12.30
CA ASN A 90 13.45 20.50 12.97
C ASN A 90 12.02 20.87 12.53
N ASN A 91 11.15 19.86 12.39
CA ASN A 91 9.79 19.97 11.84
C ASN A 91 8.70 19.73 12.90
N GLY A 92 9.06 19.64 14.18
CA GLY A 92 8.12 19.39 15.28
C GLY A 92 7.58 17.95 15.36
N LEU A 93 7.92 17.08 14.40
CA LEU A 93 7.44 15.69 14.35
C LEU A 93 8.36 14.70 15.07
N GLY A 94 9.50 15.15 15.60
CA GLY A 94 10.47 14.32 16.33
C GLY A 94 11.13 13.25 15.45
N TRP A 95 11.18 13.48 14.13
CA TRP A 95 11.82 12.56 13.19
C TRP A 95 13.34 12.61 13.31
N ILE A 96 14.00 11.49 13.04
CA ILE A 96 15.46 11.42 12.94
C ILE A 96 15.79 11.16 11.49
N ILE A 97 16.63 12.01 10.91
CA ILE A 97 16.87 12.08 9.48
C ILE A 97 18.35 12.01 9.17
N VAL A 98 18.63 11.58 7.94
CA VAL A 98 19.94 11.68 7.32
C VAL A 98 19.79 12.50 6.04
N ARG A 99 20.50 13.62 5.96
CA ARG A 99 20.52 14.47 4.77
C ARG A 99 21.47 13.91 3.72
N LEU A 100 21.04 13.98 2.46
CA LEU A 100 21.88 13.57 1.33
C LEU A 100 22.76 14.74 0.90
N PRO A 101 24.08 14.55 0.75
CA PRO A 101 25.00 15.59 0.30
C PRO A 101 24.95 15.81 -1.23
N PHE A 102 24.01 15.19 -1.94
CA PHE A 102 23.90 15.29 -3.39
C PHE A 102 22.45 15.46 -3.85
N GLU A 103 22.32 16.08 -5.01
CA GLU A 103 21.03 16.23 -5.69
C GLU A 103 20.61 14.91 -6.33
N VAL A 104 19.47 14.40 -5.86
CA VAL A 104 18.89 13.14 -6.29
C VAL A 104 18.57 13.15 -7.78
N ASP A 105 17.99 14.24 -8.28
CA ASP A 105 17.56 14.35 -9.69
C ASP A 105 18.74 14.34 -10.68
N LYS A 106 19.91 14.86 -10.25
CA LYS A 106 21.14 14.83 -11.05
C LYS A 106 21.81 13.47 -11.01
N THR A 107 21.72 12.78 -9.88
CA THR A 107 22.44 11.53 -9.62
C THR A 107 21.69 10.31 -10.15
N TRP A 108 20.36 10.29 -10.00
CA TRP A 108 19.51 9.17 -10.38
C TRP A 108 18.44 9.62 -11.37
N LYS A 109 18.74 9.46 -12.68
CA LYS A 109 17.84 9.84 -13.78
C LYS A 109 16.55 9.02 -13.84
N LYS A 110 16.54 7.81 -13.26
CA LYS A 110 15.38 6.92 -13.22
C LYS A 110 15.12 6.52 -11.78
N MET A 111 14.01 6.99 -11.23
CA MET A 111 13.52 6.60 -9.91
C MET A 111 12.02 6.38 -9.94
N VAL A 112 11.56 5.40 -9.17
CA VAL A 112 10.13 5.19 -8.93
C VAL A 112 9.77 5.93 -7.66
N ARG A 113 9.10 7.09 -7.75
CA ARG A 113 8.57 7.86 -6.60
C ARG A 113 9.59 8.08 -5.46
N LEU A 114 10.85 8.35 -5.80
CA LEU A 114 11.95 8.53 -4.83
C LEU A 114 12.16 7.33 -3.87
N ARG A 115 11.77 6.11 -4.28
CA ARG A 115 12.00 4.90 -3.49
C ARG A 115 13.48 4.56 -3.49
N VAL A 116 13.99 4.19 -2.32
CA VAL A 116 15.39 3.80 -2.12
C VAL A 116 15.50 2.58 -1.22
N LYS A 117 16.53 1.77 -1.44
CA LYS A 117 17.01 0.80 -0.48
C LYS A 117 18.19 1.44 0.26
N VAL A 118 18.16 1.37 1.57
CA VAL A 118 19.15 1.94 2.47
C VAL A 118 19.71 0.81 3.30
N GLU A 119 20.97 0.49 3.10
CA GLU A 119 21.70 -0.44 3.95
C GLU A 119 22.35 0.33 5.09
N MET A 120 22.09 -0.10 6.32
CA MET A 120 22.59 0.54 7.53
C MET A 120 22.85 -0.53 8.60
N GLY A 121 24.08 -0.59 9.12
CA GLY A 121 24.46 -1.59 10.13
C GLY A 121 24.40 -3.05 9.63
N GLY A 122 24.56 -3.27 8.32
CA GLY A 122 24.48 -4.61 7.70
C GLY A 122 23.05 -5.10 7.44
N GLU A 123 22.03 -4.29 7.71
CA GLU A 123 20.64 -4.58 7.34
C GLU A 123 20.16 -3.68 6.19
N VAL A 124 19.47 -4.26 5.21
CA VAL A 124 18.89 -3.53 4.08
C VAL A 124 17.44 -3.13 4.38
N PHE A 125 17.18 -1.82 4.37
CA PHE A 125 15.87 -1.23 4.61
C PHE A 125 15.33 -0.59 3.34
N ARG A 126 14.11 -0.96 2.95
CA ARG A 126 13.41 -0.32 1.83
C ARG A 126 12.60 0.87 2.33
N THR A 127 12.96 2.08 1.90
CA THR A 127 12.33 3.33 2.32
C THR A 127 12.11 4.29 1.14
N SER A 128 11.81 5.56 1.41
CA SER A 128 11.61 6.61 0.41
C SER A 128 12.32 7.88 0.84
N LEU A 129 12.79 8.67 -0.13
CA LEU A 129 13.36 9.99 0.14
C LEU A 129 12.23 11.00 0.28
N PHE A 130 12.46 11.97 1.17
CA PHE A 130 11.58 13.09 1.40
C PHE A 130 12.31 14.37 1.03
N GLY A 131 11.59 15.31 0.41
CA GLY A 131 12.14 16.64 0.14
C GLY A 131 12.21 17.47 1.42
N ASP A 132 13.30 18.19 1.64
CA ASP A 132 13.41 19.19 2.70
C ASP A 132 12.93 20.55 2.17
N ALA A 133 11.74 20.98 2.59
CA ALA A 133 11.18 22.27 2.18
C ALA A 133 11.90 23.48 2.81
N VAL A 134 12.68 23.27 3.88
CA VAL A 134 13.32 24.35 4.66
C VAL A 134 14.76 24.58 4.19
N GLN A 135 15.54 23.50 4.02
CA GLN A 135 16.95 23.60 3.63
C GLN A 135 17.23 23.25 2.16
N GLY A 136 16.22 22.76 1.43
CA GLY A 136 16.41 22.23 0.09
C GLY A 136 17.06 20.85 0.11
N GLY A 137 16.97 20.14 -1.02
CA GLY A 137 17.50 18.80 -1.18
C GLY A 137 16.60 17.69 -0.60
N HIS A 138 17.19 16.53 -0.34
CA HIS A 138 16.47 15.32 0.05
C HIS A 138 17.07 14.68 1.30
N PHE A 139 16.22 14.06 2.12
CA PHE A 139 16.62 13.31 3.31
C PHE A 139 15.95 11.93 3.37
N VAL A 140 16.61 11.02 4.09
CA VAL A 140 16.08 9.71 4.47
C VAL A 140 15.56 9.79 5.90
N LEU A 141 14.32 9.34 6.12
CA LEU A 141 13.79 9.12 7.47
C LEU A 141 14.38 7.83 8.06
N VAL A 142 15.04 7.94 9.21
CA VAL A 142 15.68 6.81 9.90
C VAL A 142 14.77 6.30 11.02
N ASN A 143 14.07 5.20 10.74
CA ASN A 143 13.19 4.55 11.72
C ASN A 143 13.96 3.97 12.91
N LYS A 144 13.28 3.77 14.05
CA LYS A 144 13.89 3.17 15.27
C LYS A 144 14.55 1.82 15.02
N LYS A 145 14.07 1.03 14.05
CA LYS A 145 14.70 -0.24 13.66
C LYS A 145 16.07 -0.01 12.99
N MET A 146 16.17 0.96 12.09
CA MET A 146 17.43 1.32 11.43
C MET A 146 18.46 1.85 12.44
N GLN A 147 18.02 2.67 13.40
CA GLN A 147 18.88 3.15 14.49
C GLN A 147 19.43 1.99 15.34
N ARG A 148 18.59 1.00 15.65
CA ARG A 148 19.00 -0.19 16.39
C ARG A 148 19.97 -1.07 15.60
N ALA A 149 19.70 -1.32 14.32
CA ALA A 149 20.58 -2.09 13.45
C ALA A 149 21.97 -1.44 13.33
N ALA A 150 22.01 -0.11 13.26
CA ALA A 150 23.26 0.65 13.23
C ALA A 150 23.93 0.84 14.59
N GLY A 151 23.27 0.48 15.70
CA GLY A 151 23.74 0.82 17.05
C GLY A 151 23.88 2.32 17.31
N ALA A 152 23.20 3.17 16.55
CA ALA A 152 23.45 4.60 16.46
C ALA A 152 22.34 5.44 17.13
N LYS A 153 22.73 6.52 17.82
CA LYS A 153 21.83 7.49 18.46
C LYS A 153 21.84 8.81 17.70
N VAL A 154 20.92 9.72 18.04
CA VAL A 154 20.91 11.09 17.50
C VAL A 154 22.29 11.74 17.73
N GLY A 155 22.84 12.36 16.69
CA GLY A 155 24.19 12.94 16.67
C GLY A 155 25.30 11.95 16.30
N ALA A 156 25.02 10.65 16.17
CA ALA A 156 26.00 9.69 15.73
C ALA A 156 26.24 9.78 14.21
N LEU A 157 27.50 9.59 13.83
CA LEU A 157 27.94 9.49 12.46
C LEU A 157 27.74 8.05 11.97
N VAL A 158 27.00 7.87 10.88
CA VAL A 158 26.61 6.56 10.37
C VAL A 158 27.00 6.40 8.92
N ASP A 159 27.50 5.21 8.60
CA ASP A 159 27.76 4.78 7.23
C ASP A 159 26.48 4.14 6.68
N LEU A 160 26.00 4.68 5.56
CA LEU A 160 24.79 4.24 4.88
C LEU A 160 25.05 4.09 3.39
N GLN A 161 24.58 3.00 2.82
CA GLN A 161 24.59 2.78 1.38
C GLN A 161 23.17 2.92 0.86
N ILE A 162 22.97 3.82 -0.11
CA ILE A 162 21.65 4.14 -0.66
C ILE A 162 21.62 3.84 -2.15
N GLU A 163 20.63 3.07 -2.59
CA GLU A 163 20.39 2.77 -4.00
C GLU A 163 18.93 3.02 -4.38
N PRO A 164 18.64 3.42 -5.64
CA PRO A 164 17.26 3.50 -6.13
C PRO A 164 16.56 2.14 -6.08
N ASP A 165 15.38 2.09 -5.46
CA ASP A 165 14.53 0.90 -5.44
C ASP A 165 13.66 0.91 -6.70
N LEU A 166 14.09 0.18 -7.72
CA LEU A 166 13.32 -0.06 -8.95
C LEU A 166 12.50 -1.35 -8.88
N ASP A 167 12.60 -2.11 -7.78
CA ASP A 167 11.91 -3.39 -7.67
C ASP A 167 10.40 -3.18 -7.55
N GLU A 168 9.65 -3.97 -8.32
CA GLU A 168 8.22 -4.07 -8.18
C GLU A 168 7.89 -4.68 -6.81
N ARG A 169 7.00 -4.01 -6.06
CA ARG A 169 6.56 -4.49 -4.75
C ARG A 169 5.23 -5.20 -4.95
N GLU A 170 5.30 -6.49 -5.26
CA GLU A 170 4.09 -7.29 -5.35
C GLU A 170 3.34 -7.26 -4.01
N ALA A 171 2.07 -6.89 -4.07
CA ALA A 171 1.21 -6.94 -2.91
C ALA A 171 0.93 -8.41 -2.58
N VAL A 172 1.31 -8.85 -1.38
CA VAL A 172 0.97 -10.20 -0.91
C VAL A 172 -0.54 -10.28 -0.73
N VAL A 173 -1.21 -10.95 -1.66
CA VAL A 173 -2.64 -11.23 -1.59
C VAL A 173 -2.85 -12.54 -0.83
N THR A 174 -3.72 -12.52 0.19
CA THR A 174 -4.03 -13.76 0.91
C THR A 174 -4.85 -14.71 0.03
N PRO A 175 -4.68 -16.04 0.16
CA PRO A 175 -5.42 -17.01 -0.66
C PRO A 175 -6.94 -16.83 -0.57
N GLU A 176 -7.45 -16.40 0.58
CA GLU A 176 -8.87 -16.13 0.80
C GLU A 176 -9.38 -14.96 -0.07
N PHE A 177 -8.60 -13.89 -0.17
CA PHE A 177 -8.97 -12.73 -1.01
C PHE A 177 -8.80 -13.04 -2.49
N GLU A 178 -7.76 -13.81 -2.87
CA GLU A 178 -7.57 -14.25 -4.26
C GLU A 178 -8.77 -15.05 -4.77
N ARG A 179 -9.36 -15.91 -3.93
CA ARG A 179 -10.60 -16.65 -4.29
C ARG A 179 -11.77 -15.72 -4.57
N LEU A 180 -11.95 -14.67 -3.76
CA LEU A 180 -12.99 -13.67 -3.99
C LEU A 180 -12.75 -12.88 -5.28
N LEU A 181 -11.51 -12.51 -5.58
CA LEU A 181 -11.16 -11.84 -6.83
C LEU A 181 -11.40 -12.74 -8.05
N LYS A 182 -11.17 -14.06 -7.93
CA LYS A 182 -11.47 -15.04 -9.01
C LYS A 182 -12.98 -15.18 -9.26
N GLN A 183 -13.79 -15.10 -8.21
CA GLN A 183 -15.25 -15.13 -8.32
C GLN A 183 -15.78 -13.82 -8.93
N GLU A 184 -15.29 -12.69 -8.45
CA GLU A 184 -15.74 -11.36 -8.86
C GLU A 184 -14.75 -10.68 -9.82
N LYS A 185 -14.82 -11.02 -11.11
CA LYS A 185 -13.91 -10.49 -12.14
C LYS A 185 -13.92 -8.96 -12.24
N ARG A 186 -15.06 -8.32 -11.95
CA ARG A 186 -15.19 -6.85 -11.94
C ARG A 186 -14.37 -6.24 -10.80
N LEU A 187 -14.42 -6.85 -9.62
CA LEU A 187 -13.64 -6.45 -8.46
C LEU A 187 -12.13 -6.67 -8.72
N ALA A 188 -11.76 -7.80 -9.33
CA ALA A 188 -10.37 -8.08 -9.68
C ALA A 188 -9.75 -7.00 -10.60
N ARG A 189 -10.49 -6.59 -11.64
CA ARG A 189 -10.04 -5.52 -12.53
C ARG A 189 -9.86 -4.20 -11.79
N TRP A 190 -10.88 -3.80 -11.02
CA TRP A 190 -10.83 -2.55 -10.27
C TRP A 190 -9.71 -2.54 -9.23
N TYR A 191 -9.48 -3.67 -8.54
CA TYR A 191 -8.37 -3.82 -7.60
C TYR A 191 -7.00 -3.73 -8.31
N GLY A 192 -6.87 -4.33 -9.49
CA GLY A 192 -5.67 -4.27 -10.33
C GLY A 192 -5.32 -2.85 -10.80
N GLU A 193 -6.32 -2.00 -11.00
CA GLU A 193 -6.14 -0.57 -11.35
C GLU A 193 -5.72 0.29 -10.16
N GLN A 194 -5.82 -0.22 -8.91
CA GLN A 194 -5.40 0.53 -7.73
C GLN A 194 -3.87 0.65 -7.66
N SER A 195 -3.40 1.71 -7.01
CA SER A 195 -1.96 1.90 -6.82
C SER A 195 -1.33 0.74 -6.02
N GLU A 196 -0.08 0.38 -6.33
CA GLU A 196 0.71 -0.62 -5.58
C GLU A 196 0.68 -0.38 -4.07
N SER A 197 0.70 0.88 -3.64
CA SER A 197 0.65 1.22 -2.21
C SER A 197 -0.67 0.80 -1.58
N MET A 198 -1.80 1.01 -2.26
CA MET A 198 -3.11 0.61 -1.77
C MET A 198 -3.22 -0.92 -1.76
N GLN A 199 -2.79 -1.59 -2.83
CA GLN A 199 -2.79 -3.05 -2.89
C GLN A 199 -1.95 -3.66 -1.75
N ARG A 200 -0.79 -3.08 -1.46
CA ARG A 200 0.07 -3.50 -0.35
C ARG A 200 -0.56 -3.27 1.02
N GLU A 201 -1.18 -2.12 1.25
CA GLU A 201 -1.87 -1.87 2.53
C GLU A 201 -3.05 -2.83 2.73
N VAL A 202 -3.78 -3.16 1.66
CA VAL A 202 -4.81 -4.20 1.68
C VAL A 202 -4.20 -5.55 2.05
N GLY A 203 -3.14 -5.97 1.36
CA GLY A 203 -2.43 -7.23 1.67
C GLY A 203 -1.94 -7.30 3.11
N LYS A 204 -1.35 -6.21 3.61
CA LYS A 204 -0.91 -6.09 5.02
C LYS A 204 -2.07 -6.18 6.00
N TRP A 205 -3.20 -5.52 5.72
CA TRP A 205 -4.36 -5.53 6.60
C TRP A 205 -5.05 -6.90 6.66
N LEU A 206 -5.11 -7.61 5.53
CA LEU A 206 -5.60 -8.98 5.43
C LEU A 206 -4.64 -9.97 6.13
N GLY A 207 -3.34 -9.84 5.89
CA GLY A 207 -2.29 -10.68 6.48
C GLY A 207 -2.03 -10.44 7.96
N ALA A 208 -2.53 -9.34 8.53
CA ALA A 208 -2.37 -9.04 9.95
C ALA A 208 -3.10 -10.04 10.89
N VAL A 209 -4.03 -10.85 10.37
CA VAL A 209 -4.70 -11.89 11.18
C VAL A 209 -4.14 -13.26 10.89
N LYS A 210 -3.88 -14.01 11.96
CA LYS A 210 -3.33 -15.37 11.89
C LYS A 210 -4.41 -16.41 11.56
N SER A 211 -5.61 -16.27 12.14
CA SER A 211 -6.72 -17.22 11.94
C SER A 211 -7.24 -17.19 10.49
N PRO A 212 -7.32 -18.34 9.80
CA PRO A 212 -7.89 -18.43 8.44
C PRO A 212 -9.34 -17.93 8.36
N GLU A 213 -10.16 -18.23 9.37
CA GLU A 213 -11.55 -17.78 9.42
C GLU A 213 -11.64 -16.25 9.50
N ALA A 214 -10.80 -15.64 10.33
CA ALA A 214 -10.76 -14.19 10.45
C ALA A 214 -10.15 -13.52 9.21
N ARG A 215 -9.19 -14.15 8.53
CA ARG A 215 -8.71 -13.71 7.21
C ARG A 215 -9.83 -13.74 6.17
N ARG A 216 -10.65 -14.79 6.14
CA ARG A 216 -11.83 -14.86 5.27
C ARG A 216 -12.81 -13.73 5.56
N ARG A 217 -13.19 -13.51 6.82
CA ARG A 217 -14.10 -12.42 7.21
C ARG A 217 -13.56 -11.05 6.80
N ARG A 218 -12.27 -10.80 6.99
CA ARG A 218 -11.64 -9.54 6.55
C ARG A 218 -11.61 -9.41 5.02
N ALA A 219 -11.34 -10.49 4.31
CA ALA A 219 -11.36 -10.50 2.85
C ALA A 219 -12.76 -10.15 2.31
N GLU A 220 -13.80 -10.72 2.92
CA GLU A 220 -15.20 -10.40 2.60
C GLU A 220 -15.53 -8.93 2.90
N GLN A 221 -15.17 -8.41 4.08
CA GLN A 221 -15.36 -7.00 4.43
C GLN A 221 -14.63 -6.04 3.47
N MET A 222 -13.41 -6.39 3.07
CA MET A 222 -12.66 -5.58 2.11
C MET A 222 -13.32 -5.61 0.73
N ALA A 223 -13.75 -6.79 0.27
CA ALA A 223 -14.46 -6.94 -1.00
C ALA A 223 -15.76 -6.15 -1.02
N GLU A 224 -16.57 -6.25 0.05
CA GLU A 224 -17.81 -5.48 0.21
C GLU A 224 -17.54 -3.97 0.13
N ARG A 225 -16.55 -3.48 0.89
CA ARG A 225 -16.15 -2.07 0.89
C ARG A 225 -15.75 -1.58 -0.51
N MET A 226 -14.99 -2.39 -1.25
CA MET A 226 -14.56 -2.06 -2.61
C MET A 226 -15.74 -2.06 -3.59
N LEU A 227 -16.63 -3.04 -3.50
CA LEU A 227 -17.84 -3.11 -4.35
C LEU A 227 -18.76 -1.89 -4.11
N LEU A 228 -19.02 -1.55 -2.84
CA LEU A 228 -19.78 -0.36 -2.48
C LEU A 228 -19.13 0.93 -3.00
N THR A 229 -17.79 0.99 -3.01
CA THR A 229 -17.06 2.12 -3.58
C THR A 229 -17.25 2.20 -5.10
N MET A 230 -17.14 1.07 -5.81
CA MET A 230 -17.33 0.99 -7.26
C MET A 230 -18.75 1.36 -7.69
N GLU A 231 -19.74 1.08 -6.85
CA GLU A 231 -21.12 1.53 -7.04
C GLU A 231 -21.26 3.00 -6.69
N GLY A 232 -20.71 3.44 -5.55
CA GLY A 232 -20.68 4.81 -5.06
C GLY A 232 -20.04 5.82 -6.02
N GLU A 233 -19.09 5.37 -6.84
CA GLU A 233 -18.47 6.15 -7.91
C GLU A 233 -19.42 6.40 -9.09
N LYS A 234 -20.34 5.46 -9.36
CA LYS A 234 -21.32 5.56 -10.45
C LYS A 234 -22.61 6.24 -10.01
N VAL A 235 -23.10 5.85 -8.84
CA VAL A 235 -24.34 6.31 -8.23
C VAL A 235 -24.00 6.82 -6.85
N LEU A 236 -24.33 8.07 -6.58
CA LEU A 236 -23.99 8.68 -5.31
C LEU A 236 -24.70 7.94 -4.16
N PRO A 237 -23.99 7.54 -3.09
CA PRO A 237 -24.63 6.87 -1.96
C PRO A 237 -25.69 7.75 -1.30
N PRO A 238 -26.82 7.19 -0.80
CA PRO A 238 -27.90 7.98 -0.19
C PRO A 238 -27.45 8.91 0.94
N VAL A 239 -26.46 8.48 1.74
CA VAL A 239 -25.89 9.31 2.81
C VAL A 239 -25.21 10.58 2.29
N LEU A 240 -24.59 10.51 1.10
CA LEU A 240 -23.99 11.68 0.44
C LEU A 240 -25.04 12.50 -0.30
N GLU A 241 -26.06 11.88 -0.90
CA GLU A 241 -27.18 12.61 -1.49
C GLU A 241 -27.86 13.53 -0.47
N VAL A 242 -28.20 13.00 0.71
CA VAL A 242 -28.79 13.79 1.80
C VAL A 242 -27.86 14.93 2.23
N ALA A 243 -26.56 14.66 2.36
CA ALA A 243 -25.59 15.67 2.75
C ALA A 243 -25.45 16.78 1.70
N PHE A 244 -25.42 16.43 0.41
CA PHE A 244 -25.29 17.38 -0.69
C PHE A 244 -26.59 18.15 -0.97
N ASN A 245 -27.75 17.57 -0.70
CA ASN A 245 -29.02 18.30 -0.72
C ASN A 245 -29.08 19.37 0.37
N ARG A 246 -28.51 19.10 1.56
CA ARG A 246 -28.38 20.10 2.63
C ARG A 246 -27.34 21.17 2.30
N VAL A 247 -26.29 20.82 1.55
CA VAL A 247 -25.19 21.72 1.19
C VAL A 247 -24.90 21.65 -0.32
N PRO A 248 -25.69 22.33 -1.17
CA PRO A 248 -25.53 22.25 -2.63
C PRO A 248 -24.16 22.68 -3.15
N ALA A 249 -23.48 23.59 -2.46
CA ALA A 249 -22.11 23.99 -2.79
C ALA A 249 -21.11 22.83 -2.69
N ALA A 250 -21.33 21.89 -1.76
CA ALA A 250 -20.49 20.69 -1.63
C ALA A 250 -20.69 19.74 -2.81
N ARG A 251 -21.89 19.68 -3.41
CA ARG A 251 -22.12 18.89 -4.63
C ARG A 251 -21.26 19.36 -5.80
N ARG A 252 -21.16 20.69 -6.00
CA ARG A 252 -20.25 21.26 -7.01
C ARG A 252 -18.81 20.91 -6.70
N GLY A 253 -18.43 20.98 -5.43
CA GLY A 253 -17.10 20.56 -4.97
C GLY A 253 -16.78 19.11 -5.29
N TRP A 254 -17.74 18.21 -5.09
CA TRP A 254 -17.62 16.79 -5.41
C TRP A 254 -17.34 16.56 -6.91
N GLU A 255 -17.99 17.30 -7.78
CA GLU A 255 -17.77 17.23 -9.24
C GLU A 255 -16.37 17.73 -9.65
N LEU A 256 -15.78 18.64 -8.88
CA LEU A 256 -14.42 19.15 -9.08
C LEU A 256 -13.32 18.23 -8.49
N LEU A 257 -13.67 17.30 -7.60
CA LEU A 257 -12.71 16.35 -7.05
C LEU A 257 -12.23 15.35 -8.11
N THR A 258 -10.95 15.00 -8.04
CA THR A 258 -10.42 13.93 -8.90
C THR A 258 -11.06 12.59 -8.57
N GLU A 259 -11.04 11.66 -9.53
CA GLU A 259 -11.53 10.29 -9.33
C GLU A 259 -10.88 9.62 -8.11
N THR A 260 -9.57 9.80 -7.93
CA THR A 260 -8.84 9.29 -6.77
C THR A 260 -9.33 9.88 -5.45
N GLN A 261 -9.64 11.18 -5.41
CA GLN A 261 -10.15 11.84 -4.20
C GLN A 261 -11.55 11.33 -3.85
N ARG A 262 -12.45 11.24 -4.84
CA ARG A 262 -13.81 10.69 -4.66
C ARG A 262 -13.77 9.25 -4.16
N ARG A 263 -12.96 8.41 -4.80
CA ARG A 263 -12.70 7.01 -4.39
C ARG A 263 -12.21 6.92 -2.95
N SER A 264 -11.19 7.70 -2.60
CA SER A 264 -10.63 7.71 -1.25
C SER A 264 -11.67 8.13 -0.21
N GLY A 265 -12.51 9.11 -0.51
CA GLY A 265 -13.63 9.53 0.34
C GLY A 265 -14.66 8.42 0.56
N LEU A 266 -15.10 7.77 -0.51
CA LEU A 266 -16.04 6.64 -0.46
C LEU A 266 -15.47 5.46 0.33
N LEU A 267 -14.22 5.07 0.04
CA LEU A 267 -13.52 4.05 0.81
C LEU A 267 -13.51 4.40 2.30
N ALA A 268 -13.22 5.65 2.66
CA ALA A 268 -13.18 6.08 4.06
C ALA A 268 -14.57 6.02 4.74
N ILE A 269 -15.64 6.32 4.01
CA ILE A 269 -17.02 6.21 4.52
C ILE A 269 -17.40 4.75 4.74
N PHE A 270 -17.21 3.89 3.75
CA PHE A 270 -17.58 2.47 3.81
C PHE A 270 -16.68 1.63 4.74
N TYR A 271 -15.56 2.18 5.20
CA TYR A 271 -14.73 1.53 6.21
C TYR A 271 -15.44 1.38 7.56
N TYR A 272 -16.16 2.42 7.99
CA TYR A 272 -16.81 2.40 9.29
C TYR A 272 -18.14 1.66 9.21
N GLN A 273 -18.46 0.87 10.23
CA GLN A 273 -19.76 0.21 10.34
C GLN A 273 -20.74 1.03 11.18
N SER A 274 -20.26 1.78 12.18
CA SER A 274 -21.15 2.59 13.02
C SER A 274 -21.70 3.81 12.27
N PRO A 275 -23.00 4.10 12.37
CA PRO A 275 -23.63 5.26 11.72
C PRO A 275 -22.95 6.58 12.08
N GLU A 276 -22.65 6.80 13.36
CA GLU A 276 -22.02 8.02 13.88
C GLU A 276 -20.60 8.24 13.32
N ALA A 277 -19.84 7.17 13.09
CA ALA A 277 -18.52 7.29 12.48
C ALA A 277 -18.61 7.54 10.98
N ARG A 278 -19.60 6.93 10.29
CA ARG A 278 -19.89 7.24 8.89
C ARG A 278 -20.29 8.70 8.72
N GLU A 279 -21.16 9.23 9.57
CA GLU A 279 -21.55 10.64 9.54
C GLU A 279 -20.37 11.59 9.72
N ARG A 280 -19.46 11.29 10.66
CA ARG A 280 -18.21 12.06 10.82
C ARG A 280 -17.36 12.05 9.55
N ARG A 281 -17.26 10.92 8.87
CA ARG A 281 -16.53 10.83 7.59
C ARG A 281 -17.23 11.55 6.45
N VAL A 282 -18.56 11.50 6.40
CA VAL A 282 -19.37 12.27 5.44
C VAL A 282 -19.17 13.76 5.66
N LYS A 283 -19.20 14.24 6.91
CA LYS A 283 -18.92 15.64 7.24
C LYS A 283 -17.55 16.09 6.76
N LYS A 284 -16.51 15.29 7.02
CA LYS A 284 -15.14 15.56 6.52
C LYS A 284 -15.12 15.64 4.99
N LEU A 285 -15.76 14.71 4.30
CA LEU A 285 -15.83 14.74 2.84
C LEU A 285 -16.55 15.98 2.31
N VAL A 286 -17.64 16.39 2.95
CA VAL A 286 -18.37 17.63 2.61
C VAL A 286 -17.46 18.85 2.77
N GLU A 287 -16.68 18.93 3.86
CA GLU A 287 -15.71 20.01 4.07
C GLU A 287 -14.64 20.05 2.97
N ASP A 288 -14.12 18.90 2.57
CA ASP A 288 -13.12 18.79 1.49
C ASP A 288 -13.73 19.20 0.14
N CYS A 289 -14.98 18.82 -0.13
CA CYS A 289 -15.72 19.27 -1.31
C CYS A 289 -15.91 20.79 -1.29
N LEU A 290 -16.30 21.38 -0.15
CA LEU A 290 -16.45 22.83 -0.02
C LEU A 290 -15.14 23.58 -0.26
N LYS A 291 -14.00 23.02 0.18
CA LYS A 291 -12.67 23.57 -0.12
C LYS A 291 -12.38 23.51 -1.62
N ALA A 292 -12.73 22.41 -2.29
CA ALA A 292 -12.56 22.27 -3.73
C ALA A 292 -13.43 23.26 -4.51
N ALA A 293 -14.68 23.48 -4.09
CA ALA A 293 -15.61 24.42 -4.73
C ALA A 293 -15.20 25.91 -4.62
N LYS A 294 -14.29 26.23 -3.71
CA LYS A 294 -13.76 27.60 -3.51
C LYS A 294 -12.49 27.88 -4.31
N ARG A 295 -11.87 26.84 -4.88
CA ARG A 295 -10.68 26.95 -5.73
C ARG A 295 -11.11 27.27 -7.16
#